data_AF-A0A6N7WC01-F1
#
_entry.id   AF-A0A6N7WC01-F1
#
_cell.length_a   1.000
_cell.length_b   1.000
_cell.length_c   1.000
_cell.angle_alpha   90.00
_cell.angle_beta   90.00
_cell.angle_gamma   90.00
#
_symmetry.space_group_name_H-M   'P 1'
#
loop_
_entity.id
_entity.type
_entity.pdbx_description
1 polymer ?
#
loop_
_entity_poly.entity_id
_entity_poly.type
_entity_poly.pdbx_seq_one_letter_code
_entity_poly.pdbx_strand_id
1 'polypeptide(L)'
;MGFLFRQAKPVWESGKTTEMNYSLGFWGIFEWEPEEEQQENERTVPELRITGTSVYRVYLNGNMIFHGPARAAHDYYRVDRIFLPAQYLNRRNALAIEVVSFCVSSFYTLNQPGFLQAEVIWLNNILLSTQESKADGNIFKVKHISERIQKVQRYSYQRVFTEAYRLSEDSNSWIE
;
A
#
# COMPACT_ATOMS: atom_id res chain seq x y z
N MET A 1 0.43 -24.74 8.02
CA MET A 1 0.17 -23.38 8.56
C MET A 1 0.70 -22.39 7.54
N GLY A 2 -0.16 -21.70 6.80
CA GLY A 2 0.28 -20.76 5.76
C GLY A 2 0.79 -19.46 6.38
N PHE A 3 1.92 -18.93 5.91
CA PHE A 3 2.41 -17.62 6.32
C PHE A 3 1.54 -16.50 5.70
N LEU A 4 1.22 -15.47 6.48
CA LEU A 4 0.48 -14.28 6.00
C LEU A 4 1.28 -13.51 4.94
N PHE A 5 2.60 -13.43 5.10
CA PHE A 5 3.55 -12.87 4.14
C PHE A 5 4.68 -13.87 3.92
N ARG A 6 5.22 -13.95 2.70
CA ARG A 6 6.37 -14.80 2.37
C ARG A 6 7.69 -14.05 2.51
N GLN A 7 7.73 -12.77 2.12
CA GLN A 7 8.96 -12.00 2.07
C GLN A 7 8.83 -10.59 2.66
N ALA A 8 7.68 -9.94 2.47
CA ALA A 8 7.47 -8.57 2.89
C ALA A 8 7.75 -8.38 4.38
N LYS A 9 8.37 -7.25 4.71
CA LYS A 9 8.55 -6.76 6.08
C LYS A 9 7.89 -5.39 6.25
N PRO A 10 7.50 -5.00 7.48
CA PRO A 10 7.03 -3.65 7.73
C PRO A 10 8.17 -2.65 7.51
N VAL A 11 7.92 -1.63 6.69
CA VAL A 11 8.87 -0.57 6.35
C VAL A 11 8.22 0.80 6.50
N TRP A 12 9.04 1.81 6.76
CA TRP A 12 8.65 3.22 6.81
C TRP A 12 9.88 4.10 6.55
N GLU A 13 9.67 5.41 6.42
CA GLU A 13 10.79 6.35 6.33
C GLU A 13 11.54 6.47 7.67
N SER A 14 12.87 6.47 7.57
CA SER A 14 13.78 6.56 8.72
C SER A 14 13.51 7.83 9.53
N GLY A 15 13.33 7.68 10.84
CA GLY A 15 13.06 8.79 11.75
C GLY A 15 11.64 9.37 11.67
N LYS A 16 10.74 8.79 10.86
CA LYS A 16 9.37 9.30 10.65
C LYS A 16 8.27 8.38 11.16
N THR A 17 8.62 7.32 11.89
CA THR A 17 7.66 6.34 12.40
C THR A 17 6.67 6.91 13.41
N THR A 18 7.04 7.94 14.17
CA THR A 18 6.16 8.59 15.16
C THR A 18 5.67 9.97 14.73
N GLU A 19 5.95 10.35 13.48
CA GLU A 19 5.53 11.63 12.92
C GLU A 19 4.00 11.65 12.75
N MET A 20 3.35 12.70 13.25
CA MET A 20 1.90 12.83 13.17
C MET A 20 1.46 13.27 11.78
N ASN A 21 0.34 12.69 11.31
CA ASN A 21 -0.31 13.05 10.05
C ASN A 21 0.60 12.92 8.81
N TYR A 22 1.51 11.94 8.82
CA TYR A 22 2.56 11.79 7.82
C TYR A 22 2.13 10.85 6.68
N SER A 23 2.39 11.25 5.42
CA SER A 23 1.87 10.54 4.25
C SER A 23 3.00 10.09 3.32
N LEU A 24 3.05 8.81 2.99
CA LEU A 24 4.02 8.23 2.07
C LEU A 24 3.32 7.56 0.89
N GLY A 25 3.94 7.67 -0.29
CA GLY A 25 3.60 6.92 -1.48
C GLY A 25 4.63 5.83 -1.71
N PHE A 26 4.19 4.59 -1.83
CA PHE A 26 5.01 3.43 -2.22
C PHE A 26 4.62 3.05 -3.63
N TRP A 27 5.58 2.97 -4.55
CA TRP A 27 5.30 2.63 -5.94
C TRP A 27 6.32 1.65 -6.50
N GLY A 28 5.88 0.76 -7.37
CA GLY A 28 6.76 -0.20 -8.02
C GLY A 28 6.15 -0.75 -9.29
N ILE A 29 7.02 -1.32 -10.12
CA ILE A 29 6.62 -2.02 -11.34
C ILE A 29 6.79 -3.52 -11.11
N PHE A 30 5.86 -4.30 -11.63
CA PHE A 30 6.01 -5.74 -11.72
C PHE A 30 5.56 -6.25 -13.10
N GLU A 31 6.16 -7.34 -13.54
CA GLU A 31 5.78 -8.02 -14.77
C GLU A 31 4.86 -9.21 -14.45
N TRP A 32 3.90 -9.46 -15.33
CA TRP A 32 2.96 -10.57 -15.24
C TRP A 32 2.67 -11.12 -16.63
N GLU A 33 3.24 -12.29 -16.92
CA GLU A 33 3.06 -13.01 -18.18
C GLU A 33 2.44 -14.38 -17.87
N PRO A 34 1.11 -14.51 -17.95
CA PRO A 34 0.47 -15.82 -17.85
C PRO A 34 0.82 -16.65 -19.10
N GLU A 35 1.12 -17.94 -18.91
CA GLU A 35 1.36 -18.88 -20.02
C GLU A 35 0.10 -18.98 -20.91
N GLU A 36 0.29 -19.07 -22.23
CA GLU A 36 -0.80 -19.07 -23.23
C GLU A 36 -1.81 -20.21 -23.04
N GLU A 37 -1.40 -21.33 -22.42
CA GLU A 37 -2.25 -22.49 -22.14
C GLU A 37 -3.18 -22.33 -20.93
N GLN A 38 -3.01 -21.29 -20.11
CA GLN A 38 -3.96 -20.92 -19.07
C GLN A 38 -5.19 -20.25 -19.72
N GLN A 39 -5.95 -21.04 -20.48
CA GLN A 39 -7.21 -20.67 -21.11
C GLN A 39 -8.22 -20.20 -20.04
N GLU A 40 -9.15 -19.32 -20.46
CA GLU A 40 -10.04 -18.43 -19.69
C GLU A 40 -10.68 -18.95 -18.39
N ASN A 41 -10.71 -20.25 -18.14
CA ASN A 41 -11.32 -20.87 -16.97
C ASN A 41 -10.37 -21.07 -15.76
N GLU A 42 -9.05 -20.94 -15.93
CA GLU A 42 -8.04 -21.17 -14.85
C GLU A 42 -7.07 -20.00 -14.63
N ARG A 43 -7.29 -18.83 -15.24
CA ARG A 43 -6.37 -17.69 -15.14
C ARG A 43 -6.32 -17.16 -13.69
N THR A 44 -5.29 -17.57 -12.95
CA THR A 44 -5.00 -17.02 -11.63
C THR A 44 -4.35 -15.65 -11.80
N VAL A 45 -4.97 -14.61 -11.26
CA VAL A 45 -4.39 -13.25 -11.25
C VAL A 45 -3.42 -13.10 -10.07
N PRO A 46 -2.46 -12.17 -10.13
CA PRO A 46 -1.63 -11.83 -8.99
C PRO A 46 -2.47 -11.38 -7.80
N GLU A 47 -2.01 -11.72 -6.59
CA GLU A 47 -2.61 -11.35 -5.32
C GLU A 47 -1.72 -10.32 -4.63
N LEU A 48 -2.29 -9.17 -4.27
CA LEU A 48 -1.67 -8.23 -3.33
C LEU A 48 -2.02 -8.64 -1.90
N ARG A 49 -1.00 -8.88 -1.09
CA ARG A 49 -1.13 -8.98 0.38
C ARG A 49 -0.61 -7.71 0.98
N ILE A 50 -1.41 -7.08 1.82
CA ILE A 50 -1.09 -5.75 2.33
C ILE A 50 -1.63 -5.53 3.74
N THR A 51 -0.82 -4.85 4.55
CA THR A 51 -1.25 -4.27 5.82
C THR A 51 -0.44 -3.01 6.07
N GLY A 52 -0.95 -2.12 6.92
CA GLY A 52 -0.29 -0.86 7.22
C GLY A 52 -0.96 -0.14 8.37
N THR A 53 -0.40 1.01 8.73
CA THR A 53 -1.00 1.83 9.78
C THR A 53 -2.18 2.65 9.25
N SER A 54 -3.09 3.02 10.16
CA SER A 54 -4.10 4.08 9.96
C SER A 54 -4.98 3.89 8.72
N VAL A 55 -4.57 4.39 7.55
CA VAL A 55 -5.27 4.19 6.27
C VAL A 55 -4.28 4.12 5.10
N TYR A 56 -4.64 3.35 4.08
CA TYR A 56 -3.97 3.31 2.79
C TYR A 56 -4.96 3.17 1.62
N ARG A 57 -4.51 3.57 0.43
CA ARG A 57 -5.21 3.41 -0.85
C ARG A 57 -4.29 2.70 -1.82
N VAL A 58 -4.83 1.77 -2.61
CA VAL A 58 -4.09 1.00 -3.60
C VAL A 58 -4.57 1.35 -4.98
N TYR A 59 -3.62 1.56 -5.88
CA TYR A 59 -3.85 1.85 -7.29
C TYR A 59 -3.07 0.87 -8.15
N LEU A 60 -3.69 0.42 -9.23
CA LEU A 60 -3.10 -0.45 -10.25
C LEU A 60 -3.22 0.25 -11.60
N ASN A 61 -2.08 0.56 -12.24
CA ASN A 61 -2.01 1.28 -13.50
C ASN A 61 -2.91 2.54 -13.48
N GLY A 62 -2.73 3.41 -12.48
CA GLY A 62 -3.53 4.63 -12.29
C GLY A 62 -4.93 4.42 -11.67
N ASN A 63 -5.50 3.22 -11.67
CA ASN A 63 -6.87 2.96 -11.22
C ASN A 63 -6.91 2.62 -9.73
N MET A 64 -7.70 3.34 -8.92
CA MET A 64 -7.89 2.98 -7.51
C MET A 64 -8.68 1.66 -7.40
N ILE A 65 -8.06 0.63 -6.81
CA ILE A 65 -8.66 -0.71 -6.68
C ILE A 65 -9.06 -1.05 -5.25
N PHE A 66 -8.50 -0.38 -4.25
CA PHE A 66 -8.76 -0.74 -2.85
C PHE A 66 -8.49 0.42 -1.87
N HIS A 67 -9.19 0.40 -0.74
CA HIS A 67 -8.89 1.22 0.43
C HIS A 67 -8.87 0.33 1.69
N GLY A 68 -7.94 0.60 2.59
CA GLY A 68 -7.78 -0.22 3.79
C GLY A 68 -6.88 0.44 4.84
N PRO A 69 -6.40 -0.34 5.83
CA PRO A 69 -7.01 -1.62 6.19
C PRO A 69 -8.34 -1.37 6.91
N ALA A 70 -9.17 -2.41 7.00
CA ALA A 70 -10.25 -2.36 8.00
C ALA A 70 -9.64 -2.21 9.40
N ARG A 71 -10.30 -1.46 10.27
CA ARG A 71 -9.81 -1.18 11.63
C ARG A 71 -9.65 -2.49 12.42
N ALA A 72 -8.63 -2.53 13.27
CA ALA A 72 -8.31 -3.65 14.14
C ALA A 72 -8.35 -3.21 15.62
N ALA A 73 -8.36 -4.20 16.53
CA ALA A 73 -8.10 -3.96 17.94
C ALA A 73 -6.62 -3.58 18.15
N HIS A 74 -6.31 -3.02 19.32
CA HIS A 74 -4.92 -2.76 19.72
C HIS A 74 -4.06 -4.03 19.58
N ASP A 75 -2.80 -3.86 19.18
CA ASP A 75 -1.80 -4.92 19.00
C ASP A 75 -2.08 -5.93 17.86
N TYR A 76 -3.14 -5.72 17.08
CA TYR A 76 -3.44 -6.51 15.90
C TYR A 76 -3.48 -5.65 14.64
N TYR A 77 -3.04 -6.24 13.53
CA TYR A 77 -3.15 -5.64 12.21
C TYR A 77 -3.96 -6.56 11.30
N ARG A 78 -4.92 -6.00 10.57
CA ARG A 78 -5.64 -6.75 9.54
C ARG A 78 -4.80 -6.79 8.27
N VAL A 79 -4.68 -7.98 7.71
CA VAL A 79 -4.03 -8.21 6.42
C VAL A 79 -5.10 -8.40 5.37
N ASP A 80 -5.11 -7.52 4.39
CA ASP A 80 -6.00 -7.60 3.25
C ASP A 80 -5.31 -8.44 2.15
N ARG A 81 -6.10 -9.31 1.52
CA ARG A 81 -5.69 -10.16 0.38
C ARG A 81 -6.56 -9.78 -0.81
N ILE A 82 -5.96 -9.20 -1.83
CA ILE A 82 -6.67 -8.57 -2.93
C ILE A 82 -6.20 -9.24 -4.22
N PHE A 83 -7.08 -9.98 -4.87
CA PHE A 83 -6.82 -10.44 -6.24
C PHE A 83 -6.89 -9.24 -7.18
N LEU A 84 -5.80 -8.99 -7.91
CA LEU A 84 -5.70 -7.82 -8.77
C LEU A 84 -6.72 -7.90 -9.92
N PRO A 85 -7.52 -6.86 -10.19
CA PRO A 85 -8.57 -6.92 -11.20
C PRO A 85 -8.00 -7.15 -12.60
N ALA A 86 -8.41 -8.26 -13.24
CA ALA A 86 -7.87 -8.70 -14.53
C ALA A 86 -7.99 -7.63 -15.63
N GLN A 87 -9.05 -6.83 -15.62
CA GLN A 87 -9.30 -5.77 -16.61
C GLN A 87 -8.29 -4.61 -16.56
N TYR A 88 -7.53 -4.49 -15.46
CA TYR A 88 -6.50 -3.46 -15.31
C TYR A 88 -5.09 -4.03 -15.45
N LEU A 89 -4.93 -5.35 -15.61
CA LEU A 89 -3.61 -5.98 -15.72
C LEU A 89 -3.09 -5.99 -17.16
N ASN A 90 -1.82 -5.66 -17.30
CA ASN A 90 -1.01 -5.72 -18.52
C ASN A 90 0.19 -6.67 -18.30
N ARG A 91 1.07 -6.81 -19.30
CA ARG A 91 2.35 -7.51 -19.11
C ARG A 91 3.26 -6.80 -18.11
N ARG A 92 3.25 -5.47 -18.09
CA ARG A 92 4.00 -4.62 -17.18
C ARG A 92 3.02 -3.72 -16.42
N ASN A 93 3.06 -3.77 -15.10
CA ASN A 93 2.06 -3.13 -14.24
C ASN A 93 2.72 -2.22 -13.22
N ALA A 94 2.19 -1.02 -13.05
CA ALA A 94 2.48 -0.13 -11.94
C ALA A 94 1.51 -0.39 -10.79
N LEU A 95 2.06 -0.57 -9.59
CA LEU A 95 1.29 -0.60 -8.36
C LEU A 95 1.74 0.55 -7.47
N ALA A 96 0.80 1.38 -7.05
CA ALA A 96 1.02 2.47 -6.14
C ALA A 96 0.15 2.32 -4.89
N ILE A 97 0.72 2.64 -3.73
CA ILE A 97 0.08 2.56 -2.42
C ILE A 97 0.33 3.87 -1.70
N GLU A 98 -0.72 4.66 -1.49
CA GLU A 98 -0.67 5.84 -0.64
C GLU A 98 -1.01 5.44 0.78
N VAL A 99 -0.18 5.79 1.77
CA VAL A 99 -0.37 5.45 3.18
C VAL A 99 -0.29 6.72 4.01
N VAL A 100 -1.28 6.93 4.89
CA VAL A 100 -1.27 8.02 5.86
C VAL A 100 -1.14 7.43 7.26
N SER A 101 -0.09 7.80 7.98
CA SER A 101 0.08 7.54 9.41
C SER A 101 -0.42 8.72 10.22
N PHE A 102 -1.50 8.55 10.98
CA PHE A 102 -1.96 9.62 11.87
C PHE A 102 -1.15 9.72 13.15
N CYS A 103 -0.66 8.58 13.67
CA CYS A 103 0.16 8.47 14.88
C CYS A 103 -0.35 9.33 16.06
N VAL A 104 -1.68 9.29 16.29
CA VAL A 104 -2.34 10.07 17.34
C VAL A 104 -3.53 9.32 17.91
N SER A 105 -3.79 9.49 19.21
CA SER A 105 -4.96 8.91 19.87
C SER A 105 -6.27 9.41 19.28
N SER A 106 -7.18 8.49 18.96
CA SER A 106 -8.53 8.79 18.48
C SER A 106 -9.46 7.58 18.69
N PHE A 107 -10.76 7.73 18.41
CA PHE A 107 -11.70 6.61 18.32
C PHE A 107 -11.89 6.11 16.87
N TYR A 108 -11.18 6.72 15.93
CA TYR A 108 -11.26 6.40 14.51
C TYR A 108 -10.18 5.38 14.11
N THR A 109 -8.92 5.68 14.41
CA THR A 109 -7.74 4.85 14.13
C THR A 109 -6.87 4.74 15.37
N LEU A 110 -6.08 3.68 15.43
CA LEU A 110 -5.14 3.43 16.52
C LEU A 110 -4.01 4.46 16.53
N ASN A 111 -3.55 4.80 17.74
CA ASN A 111 -2.30 5.52 17.93
C ASN A 111 -1.15 4.53 17.88
N GLN A 112 -0.50 4.42 16.72
CA GLN A 112 0.55 3.45 16.50
C GLN A 112 1.57 3.99 15.48
N PRO A 113 2.81 3.46 15.49
CA PRO A 113 3.84 3.88 14.55
C PRO A 113 3.45 3.69 13.08
N GLY A 114 4.03 4.52 12.23
CA GLY A 114 3.95 4.44 10.77
C GLY A 114 4.65 3.20 10.23
N PHE A 115 3.95 2.45 9.37
CA PHE A 115 4.53 1.38 8.55
C PHE A 115 3.58 0.98 7.40
N LEU A 116 4.17 0.33 6.40
CA LEU A 116 3.49 -0.46 5.38
C LEU A 116 4.21 -1.82 5.25
N GLN A 117 3.46 -2.90 5.06
CA GLN A 117 3.98 -4.20 4.66
C GLN A 117 3.15 -4.74 3.51
N ALA A 118 3.78 -4.94 2.35
CA ALA A 118 3.07 -5.36 1.14
C ALA A 118 3.93 -6.28 0.27
N GLU A 119 3.29 -7.27 -0.34
CA GLU A 119 3.86 -8.07 -1.44
C GLU A 119 2.80 -8.39 -2.47
N VAL A 120 3.19 -8.34 -3.75
CA VAL A 120 2.45 -8.93 -4.86
C VAL A 120 3.02 -10.33 -5.08
N ILE A 121 2.15 -11.33 -4.98
CA ILE A 121 2.48 -12.73 -5.21
C ILE A 121 1.64 -13.27 -6.36
N TRP A 122 2.26 -14.04 -7.24
CA TRP A 122 1.55 -14.82 -8.24
C TRP A 122 2.06 -16.25 -8.19
N LEU A 123 1.14 -17.19 -7.95
CA LEU A 123 1.45 -18.59 -7.63
C LEU A 123 2.42 -18.69 -6.44
N ASN A 124 3.70 -18.90 -6.73
CA ASN A 124 4.77 -19.00 -5.72
C ASN A 124 5.83 -17.90 -5.82
N ASN A 125 5.73 -17.00 -6.79
CA ASN A 125 6.73 -15.99 -7.09
C ASN A 125 6.31 -14.64 -6.52
N ILE A 126 7.26 -13.97 -5.85
CA ILE A 126 7.08 -12.60 -5.38
C ILE A 126 7.43 -11.66 -6.52
N LEU A 127 6.43 -10.95 -7.03
CA LEU A 127 6.58 -10.05 -8.17
C LEU A 127 7.01 -8.64 -7.76
N LEU A 128 6.64 -8.21 -6.54
CA LEU A 128 6.98 -6.92 -5.94
C LEU A 128 6.82 -7.00 -4.42
N SER A 129 7.71 -6.38 -3.63
CA SER A 129 7.61 -6.43 -2.16
C SER A 129 8.21 -5.20 -1.47
N THR A 130 7.79 -4.94 -0.23
CA THR A 130 8.42 -3.94 0.66
C THR A 130 9.81 -4.34 1.14
N GLN A 131 10.21 -5.60 0.95
CA GLN A 131 11.55 -6.08 1.22
C GLN A 131 12.17 -6.60 -0.08
N GLU A 132 13.42 -6.21 -0.36
CA GLU A 132 14.16 -6.71 -1.54
C GLU A 132 14.29 -8.24 -1.53
N SER A 133 14.05 -8.88 -2.68
CA SER A 133 14.34 -10.31 -2.90
C SER A 133 15.77 -10.47 -3.38
N LYS A 134 16.45 -11.54 -2.93
CA LYS A 134 17.80 -11.88 -3.41
C LYS A 134 17.85 -12.37 -4.87
N ALA A 135 16.70 -12.71 -5.47
CA ALA A 135 16.66 -13.35 -6.78
C ALA A 135 16.53 -12.36 -7.94
N ASP A 136 15.54 -11.45 -7.95
CA ASP A 136 15.26 -10.56 -9.09
C ASP A 136 14.60 -9.23 -8.63
N GLY A 137 15.09 -8.66 -7.52
CA GLY A 137 14.41 -7.75 -6.59
C GLY A 137 13.69 -6.51 -7.14
N ASN A 138 12.42 -6.66 -7.54
CA ASN A 138 11.49 -5.54 -7.62
C ASN A 138 11.07 -5.12 -6.20
N ILE A 139 11.48 -3.92 -5.80
CA ILE A 139 11.16 -3.28 -4.51
C ILE A 139 10.31 -2.03 -4.74
N PHE A 140 9.40 -1.74 -3.81
CA PHE A 140 8.73 -0.44 -3.80
C PHE A 140 9.73 0.69 -3.58
N LYS A 141 9.71 1.66 -4.48
CA LYS A 141 10.28 2.99 -4.25
C LYS A 141 9.32 3.78 -3.37
N VAL A 142 9.86 4.74 -2.62
CA VAL A 142 9.11 5.54 -1.66
C VAL A 142 9.23 7.01 -1.99
N LYS A 143 8.13 7.76 -1.88
CA LYS A 143 8.11 9.22 -1.89
C LYS A 143 7.32 9.76 -0.71
N HIS A 144 7.73 10.90 -0.18
CA HIS A 144 6.90 11.68 0.74
C HIS A 144 5.80 12.40 -0.06
N ILE A 145 4.54 12.31 0.39
CA ILE A 145 3.39 12.99 -0.21
C ILE A 145 3.21 14.34 0.47
N SER A 146 3.95 15.33 -0.01
CA SER A 146 3.93 16.70 0.54
C SER A 146 2.69 17.51 0.15
N GLU A 147 1.96 17.03 -0.86
CA GLU A 147 0.74 17.62 -1.40
C GLU A 147 -0.41 17.56 -0.37
N ARG A 148 -0.43 16.53 0.49
CA ARG A 148 -1.33 16.44 1.66
C ARG A 148 -0.69 17.19 2.82
N ILE A 149 -1.22 18.36 3.16
CA ILE A 149 -0.62 19.27 4.14
C ILE A 149 -0.61 18.61 5.52
N GLN A 150 0.58 18.38 6.06
CA GLN A 150 0.77 17.70 7.34
C GLN A 150 0.27 18.55 8.53
N LYS A 151 0.62 19.84 8.57
CA LYS A 151 0.27 20.74 9.68
C LYS A 151 -1.08 21.39 9.45
N VAL A 152 -2.10 20.82 10.07
CA VAL A 152 -3.51 21.20 9.96
C VAL A 152 -4.18 21.10 11.32
N GLN A 153 -5.39 21.65 11.44
CA GLN A 153 -6.14 21.57 12.69
C GLN A 153 -6.58 20.12 12.96
N ARG A 154 -6.55 19.73 14.24
CA ARG A 154 -7.13 18.47 14.69
C ARG A 154 -8.64 18.51 14.45
N TYR A 155 -9.19 17.47 13.81
CA TYR A 155 -10.62 17.43 13.45
C TYR A 155 -11.48 17.41 14.73
N SER A 156 -11.28 16.41 15.59
CA SER A 156 -11.90 16.32 16.90
C SER A 156 -11.15 15.33 17.79
N TYR A 157 -11.61 15.09 19.02
CA TYR A 157 -11.03 14.00 19.83
C TYR A 157 -11.33 12.62 19.21
N GLN A 158 -12.50 12.45 18.60
CA GLN A 158 -12.97 11.17 18.04
C GLN A 158 -12.31 10.84 16.69
N ARG A 159 -12.04 11.84 15.84
CA ARG A 159 -11.44 11.69 14.50
C ARG A 159 -10.18 12.49 14.38
N VAL A 160 -9.21 11.98 13.64
CA VAL A 160 -7.82 12.47 13.40
C VAL A 160 -7.68 13.93 12.91
N PHE A 161 -7.01 14.18 11.80
CA PHE A 161 -6.74 15.53 11.32
C PHE A 161 -7.79 15.96 10.31
N THR A 162 -8.02 17.27 10.19
CA THR A 162 -8.65 17.82 8.98
C THR A 162 -7.74 17.53 7.78
N GLU A 163 -8.29 17.56 6.57
CA GLU A 163 -7.47 17.39 5.38
C GLU A 163 -7.39 18.71 4.61
N ALA A 164 -6.18 19.05 4.17
CA ALA A 164 -5.93 20.18 3.30
C ALA A 164 -4.86 19.76 2.29
N TYR A 165 -5.01 20.22 1.05
CA TYR A 165 -4.19 19.76 -0.07
C TYR A 165 -3.68 20.95 -0.87
N ARG A 166 -2.46 20.83 -1.39
CA ARG A 166 -1.90 21.71 -2.41
C ARG A 166 -1.54 20.86 -3.62
N LEU A 167 -2.47 20.79 -4.57
CA LEU A 167 -2.34 19.97 -5.77
C LEU A 167 -1.83 20.80 -6.96
N SER A 168 -1.11 20.12 -7.84
CA SER A 168 -0.70 20.53 -9.18
C SER A 168 -1.12 19.44 -10.18
N GLU A 169 -0.98 19.71 -11.47
CA GLU A 169 -1.24 18.73 -12.54
C GLU A 169 -0.43 17.43 -12.33
N ASP A 170 0.80 17.54 -11.83
CA ASP A 170 1.70 16.39 -11.64
C ASP A 170 1.52 15.64 -10.31
N SER A 171 0.60 16.06 -9.43
CA SER A 171 0.50 15.50 -8.06
C SER A 171 0.25 13.99 -8.02
N ASN A 172 -0.43 13.47 -9.04
CA ASN A 172 -0.76 12.05 -9.16
C ASN A 172 0.11 11.28 -10.18
N SER A 173 1.11 11.92 -10.78
CA SER A 173 1.97 11.32 -11.82
C SER A 173 2.72 10.04 -11.39
N TRP A 174 2.83 9.79 -10.09
CA TRP A 174 3.54 8.65 -9.52
C TRP A 174 2.67 7.38 -9.35
N ILE A 175 1.37 7.47 -9.64
CA ILE A 175 0.38 6.39 -9.47
C ILE A 175 0.29 5.52 -10.74
N GLU A 176 0.84 6.01 -11.86
CA GLU A 176 0.76 5.42 -13.21
C GLU A 176 2.01 4.61 -13.62
#